data_AF-A0A3R6FZH4-F1
#
_entry.id   AF-A0A3R6FZH4-F1
#
_cell.length_a   1.000
_cell.length_b   1.000
_cell.length_c   1.000
_cell.angle_alpha   90.00
_cell.angle_beta   90.00
_cell.angle_gamma   90.00
#
_symmetry.space_group_name_H-M   'P 1'
#
loop_
_entity.id
_entity.type
_entity.pdbx_description
1 polymer ?
#
loop_
_entity_poly.entity_id
_entity_poly.type
_entity_poly.pdbx_seq_one_letter_code
_entity_poly.pdbx_strand_id
1 'polypeptide(L)'
;MGAKYALYENPNPKGDGKKQPLHARIVPRGTIHTQEIAEEIADSCGYSTATTKGMLDALAKVISKNLRYGYTVELDDLGSFSISLKSRPVMDKKEIRSWSVNFGNVHFKGSKKLKNRLKSIDLERDSDACATSYSPEQRKGRMLIASEEKEFFTAAQYMRLNGCNRSTAVRDLKELIEDGRIKKLGYGKAVLYVPINKQEKI
;
A
#
# COMPACT_ATOMS: atom_id res chain seq x y z
N MET A 1 -22.21 -10.10 -7.63
CA MET A 1 -20.81 -9.91 -8.08
C MET A 1 -19.96 -9.81 -6.83
N GLY A 2 -19.13 -10.82 -6.60
CA GLY A 2 -18.34 -10.97 -5.39
C GLY A 2 -17.00 -10.26 -5.42
N ALA A 3 -16.37 -10.14 -4.24
CA ALA A 3 -14.99 -9.70 -4.15
C ALA A 3 -14.05 -10.80 -4.65
N LYS A 4 -13.16 -10.43 -5.57
CA LYS A 4 -12.19 -11.37 -6.15
C LYS A 4 -11.07 -11.68 -5.17
N TYR A 5 -10.68 -12.95 -5.08
CA TYR A 5 -9.50 -13.38 -4.32
C TYR A 5 -8.60 -14.30 -5.15
N ALA A 6 -7.32 -14.31 -4.78
CA ALA A 6 -6.30 -15.17 -5.35
C ALA A 6 -5.48 -15.84 -4.24
N LEU A 7 -4.85 -16.96 -4.57
CA LEU A 7 -4.00 -17.69 -3.63
C LEU A 7 -2.53 -17.29 -3.85
N TYR A 8 -1.87 -16.88 -2.77
CA TYR A 8 -0.46 -16.47 -2.77
C TYR A 8 0.32 -17.41 -1.86
N GLU A 9 1.52 -17.81 -2.27
CA GLU A 9 2.43 -18.52 -1.35
C GLU A 9 2.82 -17.61 -0.18
N ASN A 10 2.84 -18.21 1.01
CA ASN A 10 3.34 -17.52 2.19
C ASN A 10 4.83 -17.22 2.05
N PRO A 11 5.31 -16.09 2.60
CA PRO A 11 6.74 -15.83 2.68
C PRO A 11 7.44 -16.99 3.40
N ASN A 12 8.53 -17.50 2.85
CA ASN A 12 9.36 -18.52 3.49
C ASN A 12 10.45 -17.82 4.34
N PRO A 13 10.34 -17.77 5.69
CA PRO A 13 11.33 -17.09 6.51
C PRO A 13 12.65 -17.87 6.61
N LYS A 14 12.63 -19.18 6.33
CA LYS A 14 13.79 -20.08 6.45
C LYS A 14 14.61 -20.16 5.18
N GLY A 15 14.07 -19.73 4.03
CA GLY A 15 14.78 -19.74 2.75
C GLY A 15 15.17 -21.13 2.26
N ASP A 16 14.56 -22.19 2.78
CA ASP A 16 14.93 -23.59 2.53
C ASP A 16 14.41 -24.15 1.19
N GLY A 17 13.89 -23.29 0.31
CA GLY A 17 13.35 -23.68 -1.00
C GLY A 17 12.08 -24.55 -0.95
N LYS A 18 11.54 -24.83 0.25
CA LYS A 18 10.33 -25.66 0.38
C LYS A 18 9.08 -24.89 0.01
N LYS A 19 8.15 -25.59 -0.65
CA LYS A 19 6.82 -25.09 -1.00
C LYS A 19 6.07 -24.63 0.25
N GLN A 20 5.60 -23.39 0.24
CA GLN A 20 4.89 -22.79 1.37
C GLN A 20 3.38 -22.97 1.22
N PRO A 21 2.62 -22.97 2.34
CA PRO A 21 1.16 -22.96 2.27
C PRO A 21 0.66 -21.71 1.54
N LEU A 22 -0.42 -21.89 0.79
CA LEU A 22 -1.11 -20.82 0.08
C LEU A 22 -2.08 -20.09 1.02
N HIS A 23 -2.13 -18.76 0.92
CA HIS A 23 -3.07 -17.92 1.64
C HIS A 23 -3.90 -17.08 0.67
N ALA A 24 -5.22 -17.05 0.90
CA ALA A 24 -6.13 -16.22 0.11
C ALA A 24 -5.89 -14.73 0.38
N ARG A 25 -5.81 -13.93 -0.67
CA ARG A 25 -5.72 -12.47 -0.57
C ARG A 25 -6.71 -11.85 -1.54
N ILE A 26 -7.35 -10.76 -1.12
CA ILE A 26 -8.22 -9.96 -1.98
C ILE A 26 -7.40 -9.44 -3.16
N VAL A 27 -7.95 -9.58 -4.37
CA VAL A 27 -7.47 -8.92 -5.58
C VAL A 27 -8.16 -7.56 -5.63
N PRO A 28 -7.45 -6.45 -5.38
CA PRO A 28 -8.09 -5.14 -5.33
C PRO A 28 -8.67 -4.80 -6.71
N ARG A 29 -9.97 -4.45 -6.76
CA ARG A 29 -10.62 -3.98 -7.99
C ARG A 29 -10.23 -2.54 -8.36
N GLY A 30 -9.90 -1.74 -7.35
CA GLY A 30 -9.61 -0.32 -7.50
C GLY A 30 -9.65 0.39 -6.15
N THR A 31 -9.70 1.72 -6.19
CA THR A 31 -9.89 2.58 -5.03
C THR A 31 -11.05 3.50 -5.34
N ILE A 32 -12.09 3.49 -4.50
CA ILE A 32 -13.20 4.44 -4.61
C ILE A 32 -12.77 5.73 -3.91
N HIS A 33 -12.77 6.83 -4.64
CA HIS A 33 -12.37 8.14 -4.14
C HIS A 33 -13.55 8.94 -3.57
N THR A 34 -13.25 10.00 -2.81
CA THR A 34 -14.28 10.86 -2.20
C THR A 34 -15.28 11.45 -3.20
N GLN A 35 -14.87 11.66 -4.45
CA GLN A 35 -15.77 12.07 -5.54
C GLN A 35 -16.86 11.02 -5.76
N GLU A 36 -16.47 9.79 -6.03
CA GLU A 36 -17.37 8.67 -6.32
C GLU A 36 -18.28 8.38 -5.13
N ILE A 37 -17.73 8.39 -3.90
CA ILE A 37 -18.54 8.25 -2.67
C ILE A 37 -19.60 9.35 -2.58
N ALA A 38 -19.24 10.59 -2.90
CA ALA A 38 -20.17 11.71 -2.83
C ALA A 38 -21.26 11.66 -3.91
N GLU A 39 -20.95 11.11 -5.08
CA GLU A 39 -21.92 10.83 -6.16
C GLU A 39 -22.89 9.72 -5.74
N GLU A 40 -22.38 8.58 -5.24
CA GLU A 40 -23.23 7.47 -4.75
C GLU A 40 -24.16 7.91 -3.60
N ILE A 41 -23.68 8.76 -2.70
CA ILE A 41 -24.50 9.33 -1.63
C ILE A 41 -25.54 10.29 -2.22
N ALA A 42 -25.15 11.14 -3.17
CA ALA A 42 -26.09 12.08 -3.80
C ALA A 42 -27.25 11.37 -4.49
N ASP A 43 -26.94 10.31 -5.22
CA ASP A 43 -27.92 9.48 -5.92
C ASP A 43 -28.87 8.74 -4.95
N SER A 44 -28.41 8.41 -3.75
CA SER A 44 -29.18 7.63 -2.78
C SER A 44 -30.03 8.45 -1.81
N CYS A 45 -29.67 9.70 -1.53
CA CYS A 45 -30.36 10.49 -0.49
C CYS A 45 -30.60 11.98 -0.82
N GLY A 46 -30.43 12.39 -2.08
CA GLY A 46 -30.84 13.71 -2.57
C GLY A 46 -29.98 14.89 -2.11
N TYR A 47 -28.91 14.65 -1.34
CA TYR A 47 -27.90 15.66 -1.06
C TYR A 47 -27.05 15.92 -2.31
N SER A 48 -26.60 17.16 -2.52
CA SER A 48 -25.66 17.43 -3.61
C SER A 48 -24.29 16.83 -3.31
N THR A 49 -23.56 16.42 -4.34
CA THR A 49 -22.16 15.98 -4.24
C THR A 49 -21.28 17.01 -3.50
N ALA A 50 -21.55 18.31 -3.73
CA ALA A 50 -20.82 19.40 -3.07
C ALA A 50 -21.09 19.43 -1.55
N THR A 51 -22.36 19.28 -1.15
CA THR A 51 -22.75 19.22 0.26
C THR A 51 -22.12 18.01 0.94
N THR A 52 -22.20 16.82 0.33
CA THR A 52 -21.62 15.58 0.89
C THR A 52 -20.12 15.71 1.12
N LYS A 53 -19.38 16.25 0.14
CA LYS A 53 -17.93 16.52 0.31
C LYS A 53 -17.67 17.50 1.45
N GLY A 54 -18.45 18.57 1.55
CA GLY A 54 -18.34 19.55 2.63
C GLY A 54 -18.57 18.92 4.01
N MET A 55 -19.54 18.01 4.14
CA MET A 55 -19.78 17.26 5.37
C MET A 55 -18.62 16.32 5.72
N LEU A 56 -18.06 15.60 4.74
CA LEU A 56 -16.92 14.71 4.95
C LEU A 56 -15.67 15.49 5.40
N ASP A 57 -15.42 16.67 4.84
CA ASP A 57 -14.33 17.57 5.27
C ASP A 57 -14.56 18.11 6.69
N ALA A 58 -15.78 18.56 6.99
CA ALA A 58 -16.15 19.01 8.33
C ALA A 58 -15.99 17.88 9.37
N LEU A 59 -16.41 16.66 9.03
CA LEU A 59 -16.24 15.48 9.89
C LEU A 59 -14.76 15.20 10.15
N ALA A 60 -13.91 15.24 9.12
CA ALA A 60 -12.47 15.07 9.27
C ALA A 60 -11.85 16.11 10.21
N LYS A 61 -12.28 17.37 10.15
CA LYS A 61 -11.85 18.45 11.06
C LYS A 61 -12.29 18.18 12.50
N VAL A 62 -13.53 17.75 12.71
CA VAL A 62 -14.06 17.40 14.05
C VAL A 62 -13.30 16.22 14.65
N ILE A 63 -13.08 15.16 13.88
CA ILE A 63 -12.28 14.00 14.33
C ILE A 63 -10.88 14.46 14.71
N SER A 64 -10.21 15.21 13.83
CA SER A 64 -8.84 15.70 14.06
C SER A 64 -8.73 16.56 15.32
N LYS A 65 -9.70 17.45 15.56
CA LYS A 65 -9.76 18.30 16.75
C LYS A 65 -9.86 17.45 18.03
N ASN A 66 -10.77 16.48 18.07
CA ASN A 66 -10.99 15.66 19.25
C ASN A 66 -9.82 14.70 19.54
N LEU A 67 -9.21 14.13 18.51
CA LEU A 67 -8.00 13.30 18.65
C LEU A 67 -6.83 14.11 19.25
N ARG A 68 -6.69 15.39 18.90
CA ARG A 68 -5.67 16.28 19.49
C ARG A 68 -5.87 16.50 21.00
N TYR A 69 -7.11 16.43 21.48
CA TYR A 69 -7.43 16.49 22.90
C TYR A 69 -7.32 15.13 23.61
N GLY A 70 -6.91 14.07 22.89
CA GLY A 70 -6.76 12.73 23.46
C GLY A 70 -8.05 11.91 23.53
N TYR A 71 -9.16 12.40 22.97
CA TYR A 71 -10.40 11.62 22.89
C TYR A 71 -10.27 10.49 21.85
N THR A 72 -10.95 9.38 22.12
CA THR A 72 -11.31 8.40 21.08
C THR A 72 -12.62 8.86 20.45
N VAL A 73 -12.66 8.94 19.12
CA VAL A 73 -13.86 9.35 18.39
C VAL A 73 -14.53 8.13 17.79
N GLU A 74 -15.73 7.79 18.26
CA GLU A 74 -16.52 6.68 17.75
C GLU A 74 -17.59 7.18 16.77
N LEU A 75 -17.68 6.51 15.62
CA LEU A 75 -18.76 6.64 14.66
C LEU A 75 -19.47 5.29 14.62
N ASP A 76 -20.61 5.18 15.31
CA ASP A 76 -21.34 3.95 15.63
C ASP A 76 -21.16 2.79 14.62
N ASP A 77 -21.66 2.99 13.39
CA ASP A 77 -21.69 1.93 12.38
C ASP A 77 -20.35 1.72 11.68
N LEU A 78 -19.45 2.70 11.71
CA LEU A 78 -18.16 2.66 11.00
C LEU A 78 -17.06 2.09 11.90
N GLY A 79 -16.84 2.67 13.08
CA GLY A 79 -15.76 2.30 13.97
C GLY A 79 -15.22 3.47 14.79
N SER A 80 -14.07 3.27 15.42
CA SER A 80 -13.46 4.29 16.28
C SER A 80 -12.06 4.69 15.81
N PHE A 81 -11.78 5.98 15.96
CA PHE A 81 -10.47 6.59 15.75
C PHE A 81 -9.79 6.85 17.09
N SER A 82 -8.53 6.46 17.20
CA SER A 82 -7.68 6.74 18.36
C SER A 82 -6.27 7.11 17.91
N ILE A 83 -5.46 7.66 18.81
CA ILE A 83 -4.05 7.99 18.55
C ILE A 83 -3.12 7.11 19.37
N SER A 84 -1.92 6.88 18.86
CA SER A 84 -0.80 6.34 19.64
C SER A 84 0.33 7.35 19.72
N LEU A 85 1.13 7.26 20.77
CA LEU A 85 2.34 8.06 20.95
C LEU A 85 3.57 7.23 20.59
N LYS A 86 4.65 7.92 20.21
CA LYS A 86 5.97 7.34 19.94
C LYS A 86 6.98 7.95 20.89
N SER A 87 7.73 7.10 21.57
CA SER A 87 8.84 7.48 22.45
C SER A 87 9.90 6.39 22.46
N ARG A 88 11.11 6.74 22.91
CA ARG A 88 12.14 5.74 23.23
C ARG A 88 11.69 4.95 24.48
N PRO A 89 11.88 3.62 24.52
CA PRO A 89 11.63 2.85 25.73
C PRO A 89 12.61 3.29 26.82
N VAL A 90 12.10 3.44 28.04
CA VAL A 90 12.89 3.80 29.23
C VAL A 90 12.48 2.89 30.39
N MET A 91 13.41 2.59 31.29
CA MET A 91 13.14 1.75 32.47
C MET A 91 12.73 2.61 33.67
N ASP A 92 13.29 3.82 33.81
CA ASP A 92 12.87 4.82 34.79
C ASP A 92 12.10 5.98 34.13
N LYS A 93 10.99 6.41 34.75
CA LYS A 93 10.18 7.57 34.33
C LYS A 93 11.01 8.87 34.27
N LYS A 94 12.06 9.01 35.07
CA LYS A 94 12.93 10.21 35.09
C LYS A 94 13.81 10.33 33.84
N GLU A 95 14.00 9.25 33.10
CA GLU A 95 14.80 9.25 31.87
C GLU A 95 14.05 9.87 30.68
N ILE A 96 12.72 9.92 30.73
CA ILE A 96 11.90 10.47 29.64
C ILE A 96 11.45 11.89 29.98
N ARG A 97 11.82 12.84 29.10
CA ARG A 97 11.33 14.21 29.16
C ARG A 97 10.12 14.36 28.23
N SER A 98 9.23 15.29 28.54
CA SER A 98 8.00 15.51 27.76
C SER A 98 8.26 15.76 26.26
N TRP A 99 9.36 16.45 25.92
CA TRP A 99 9.78 16.69 24.53
C TRP A 99 10.18 15.40 23.76
N SER A 100 10.52 14.32 24.47
CA SER A 100 10.87 13.03 23.87
C SER A 100 9.65 12.19 23.50
N VAL A 101 8.44 12.62 23.86
CA VAL A 101 7.18 11.97 23.52
C VAL A 101 6.56 12.70 22.33
N ASN A 102 6.35 11.98 21.24
CA ASN A 102 5.80 12.55 20.01
C ASN A 102 4.52 11.83 19.59
N PHE A 103 3.72 12.48 18.76
CA PHE A 103 2.63 11.81 18.07
C PHE A 103 3.17 10.62 17.25
N GLY A 104 2.52 9.47 17.39
CA GLY A 104 2.86 8.25 16.67
C GLY A 104 2.02 8.09 15.40
N ASN A 105 0.78 7.63 15.56
CA ASN A 105 -0.12 7.36 14.44
C ASN A 105 -1.59 7.52 14.85
N VAL A 106 -2.48 7.64 13.86
CA VAL A 106 -3.93 7.45 14.04
C VAL A 106 -4.28 6.00 13.72
N HIS A 107 -5.07 5.38 14.58
CA HIS A 107 -5.61 4.03 14.40
C HIS A 107 -7.11 4.11 14.11
N PHE A 108 -7.57 3.33 13.14
CA PHE A 108 -8.99 3.12 12.90
C PHE A 108 -9.35 1.67 13.21
N LYS A 109 -10.32 1.48 14.09
CA LYS A 109 -10.86 0.16 14.44
C LYS A 109 -12.29 0.06 13.94
N GLY A 110 -12.49 -0.69 12.85
CA GLY A 110 -13.82 -0.95 12.31
C GLY A 110 -14.76 -1.58 13.34
N SER A 111 -16.01 -1.10 13.38
CA SER A 111 -17.03 -1.52 14.34
C SER A 111 -17.36 -3.01 14.20
N LYS A 112 -17.90 -3.63 15.26
CA LYS A 112 -18.42 -5.02 15.18
C LYS A 112 -19.54 -5.13 14.13
N LYS A 113 -20.35 -4.07 14.00
CA LYS A 113 -21.47 -4.02 13.06
C LYS A 113 -20.99 -4.00 11.62
N LEU A 114 -19.97 -3.21 11.29
CA LEU A 114 -19.31 -3.20 9.98
C LEU A 114 -18.75 -4.59 9.65
N LYS A 115 -18.03 -5.20 10.60
CA LYS A 115 -17.50 -6.57 10.41
C LYS A 115 -18.60 -7.59 10.14
N ASN A 116 -19.71 -7.51 10.88
CA ASN A 116 -20.84 -8.44 10.69
C ASN A 116 -21.51 -8.26 9.33
N ARG A 117 -21.67 -7.02 8.84
CA ARG A 117 -22.18 -6.74 7.48
C ARG A 117 -21.29 -7.35 6.38
N LEU A 118 -19.99 -7.47 6.63
CA LEU A 118 -19.02 -8.03 5.67
C LEU A 118 -18.80 -9.54 5.80
N LYS A 119 -19.38 -10.22 6.80
CA LYS A 119 -19.23 -11.68 6.96
C LYS A 119 -19.87 -12.46 5.81
N SER A 120 -20.95 -11.94 5.25
CA SER A 120 -21.68 -12.53 4.12
C SER A 120 -21.18 -12.01 2.77
N ILE A 121 -19.89 -11.68 2.67
CA ILE A 121 -19.32 -11.24 1.40
C ILE A 121 -19.24 -12.42 0.42
N ASP A 122 -19.76 -12.23 -0.78
CA ASP A 122 -19.57 -13.17 -1.88
C ASP A 122 -18.11 -13.12 -2.33
N LEU A 123 -17.45 -14.28 -2.39
CA LEU A 123 -16.05 -14.39 -2.80
C LEU A 123 -15.93 -15.19 -4.08
N GLU A 124 -15.27 -14.61 -5.08
CA GLU A 124 -15.02 -15.25 -6.36
C GLU A 124 -13.52 -15.47 -6.53
N ARG A 125 -13.13 -16.69 -6.91
CA ARG A 125 -11.71 -16.99 -7.17
C ARG A 125 -11.33 -16.44 -8.53
N ASP A 126 -10.32 -15.58 -8.56
CA ASP A 126 -9.69 -15.14 -9.79
C ASP A 126 -8.52 -16.10 -10.10
N SER A 127 -8.69 -16.93 -11.13
CA SER A 127 -7.67 -17.90 -11.58
C SER A 127 -6.47 -17.24 -12.25
N ASP A 128 -6.67 -16.04 -12.80
CA ASP A 128 -5.67 -15.33 -13.60
C ASP A 128 -4.83 -14.41 -12.74
N ALA A 129 -5.40 -13.93 -11.63
CA ALA A 129 -4.68 -13.21 -10.60
C ALA A 129 -3.71 -14.16 -9.87
N CYS A 130 -2.46 -14.18 -10.32
CA CYS A 130 -1.37 -14.85 -9.62
C CYS A 130 -0.39 -13.82 -9.06
N ALA A 131 0.31 -14.17 -7.97
CA ALA A 131 1.58 -13.53 -7.67
C ALA A 131 2.47 -13.61 -8.92
N THR A 132 3.42 -12.69 -9.10
CA THR A 132 4.33 -12.75 -10.26
C THR A 132 4.88 -14.15 -10.39
N SER A 133 4.59 -14.83 -11.49
CA SER A 133 5.12 -16.17 -11.78
C SER A 133 6.65 -16.13 -11.99
N TYR A 134 7.22 -14.94 -12.11
CA TYR A 134 8.63 -14.71 -12.37
C TYR A 134 9.47 -14.71 -11.10
N SER A 135 10.52 -15.53 -11.10
CA SER A 135 11.59 -15.49 -10.11
C SER A 135 12.32 -14.12 -10.13
N PRO A 136 13.05 -13.74 -9.06
CA PRO A 136 13.83 -12.50 -9.06
C PRO A 136 14.76 -12.36 -10.28
N GLU A 137 15.42 -13.44 -10.68
CA GLU A 137 16.31 -13.48 -11.85
C GLU A 137 15.54 -13.27 -13.16
N GLN A 138 14.38 -13.92 -13.31
CA GLN A 138 13.53 -13.73 -14.48
C GLN A 138 13.00 -12.30 -14.58
N ARG A 139 12.60 -11.68 -13.46
CA ARG A 139 12.15 -10.28 -13.44
C ARG A 139 13.26 -9.31 -13.85
N LYS A 140 14.48 -9.53 -13.34
CA LYS A 140 15.67 -8.77 -13.71
C LYS A 140 16.02 -8.95 -15.19
N GLY A 141 16.03 -10.20 -15.68
CA GLY A 141 16.30 -10.51 -17.08
C GLY A 141 15.28 -9.89 -18.05
N ARG A 142 13.98 -9.97 -17.73
CA ARG A 142 12.91 -9.35 -18.53
C ARG A 142 13.08 -7.84 -18.67
N MET A 143 13.48 -7.15 -17.60
CA MET A 143 13.78 -5.72 -17.67
C MET A 143 14.96 -5.45 -18.60
N LEU A 144 16.03 -6.23 -18.50
CA LEU A 144 17.22 -6.05 -19.35
C LEU A 144 16.88 -6.27 -20.82
N ILE A 145 16.09 -7.29 -21.16
CA ILE A 145 15.60 -7.52 -22.53
C ILE A 145 14.74 -6.33 -22.99
N ALA A 146 13.79 -5.89 -22.17
CA ALA A 146 12.95 -4.74 -22.50
C ALA A 146 13.73 -3.40 -22.58
N SER A 147 14.96 -3.37 -22.06
CA SER A 147 15.85 -2.21 -22.14
C SER A 147 16.52 -2.07 -23.51
N GLU A 148 16.43 -3.07 -24.38
CA GLU A 148 16.86 -2.95 -25.78
C GLU A 148 15.90 -2.04 -26.57
N GLU A 149 14.61 -2.03 -26.22
CA GLU A 149 13.59 -1.17 -26.86
C GLU A 149 13.35 0.15 -26.12
N LYS A 150 13.65 0.23 -24.81
CA LYS A 150 13.34 1.40 -23.97
C LYS A 150 14.58 1.95 -23.29
N GLU A 151 14.82 3.24 -23.48
CA GLU A 151 15.97 3.97 -22.91
C GLU A 151 15.94 4.08 -21.38
N PHE A 152 14.76 4.02 -20.76
CA PHE A 152 14.62 4.13 -19.31
C PHE A 152 13.41 3.38 -18.78
N PHE A 153 13.48 3.03 -17.49
CA PHE A 153 12.38 2.46 -16.73
C PHE A 153 12.10 3.29 -15.48
N THR A 154 10.82 3.44 -15.17
CA THR A 154 10.34 3.83 -13.86
C THR A 154 10.05 2.58 -13.03
N ALA A 155 10.02 2.73 -11.71
CA ALA A 155 9.57 1.64 -10.84
C ALA A 155 8.15 1.15 -11.21
N ALA A 156 7.29 2.05 -11.70
CA ALA A 156 5.95 1.69 -12.18
C ALA A 156 5.96 0.84 -13.44
N GLN A 157 6.82 1.17 -14.41
CA GLN A 157 6.99 0.36 -15.62
C GLN A 157 7.56 -1.01 -15.29
N TYR A 158 8.54 -1.10 -14.37
CA TYR A 158 9.08 -2.38 -13.91
C TYR A 158 8.01 -3.26 -13.24
N MET A 159 7.22 -2.67 -12.33
CA MET A 159 6.10 -3.36 -11.68
C MET A 159 5.11 -3.91 -12.71
N ARG A 160 4.74 -3.11 -13.73
CA ARG A 160 3.82 -3.55 -14.78
C ARG A 160 4.40 -4.67 -15.64
N LEU A 161 5.68 -4.56 -16.03
CA LEU A 161 6.36 -5.57 -16.86
C LEU A 161 6.40 -6.95 -16.18
N ASN A 162 6.54 -6.95 -14.85
CA ASN A 162 6.76 -8.14 -14.06
C ASN A 162 5.55 -8.56 -13.22
N GLY A 163 4.49 -7.75 -13.16
CA GLY A 163 3.34 -7.94 -12.27
C GLY A 163 3.65 -7.79 -10.78
N CYS A 164 4.82 -7.24 -10.39
CA CYS A 164 5.27 -7.25 -8.99
C CYS A 164 4.78 -6.03 -8.21
N ASN A 165 4.72 -6.19 -6.89
CA ASN A 165 4.44 -5.07 -6.00
C ASN A 165 5.66 -4.12 -5.89
N ARG A 166 5.43 -2.93 -5.32
CA ARG A 166 6.45 -1.88 -5.23
C ARG A 166 7.65 -2.28 -4.40
N SER A 167 7.47 -2.97 -3.28
CA SER A 167 8.55 -3.42 -2.41
C SER A 167 9.48 -4.39 -3.14
N THR A 168 8.90 -5.35 -3.86
CA THR A 168 9.63 -6.29 -4.71
C THR A 168 10.36 -5.57 -5.84
N ALA A 169 9.70 -4.68 -6.57
CA ALA A 169 10.32 -3.90 -7.64
C ALA A 169 11.51 -3.07 -7.13
N VAL A 170 11.35 -2.38 -6.01
CA VAL A 170 12.42 -1.56 -5.42
C VAL A 170 13.60 -2.42 -4.98
N ARG A 171 13.35 -3.62 -4.42
CA ARG A 171 14.41 -4.56 -4.06
C ARG A 171 15.18 -5.03 -5.29
N ASP A 172 14.49 -5.50 -6.32
CA ASP A 172 15.14 -6.03 -7.53
C ASP A 172 15.93 -4.93 -8.27
N LEU A 173 15.38 -3.71 -8.34
CA LEU A 173 16.07 -2.55 -8.93
C LEU A 173 17.29 -2.15 -8.11
N LYS A 174 17.25 -2.28 -6.78
CA LYS A 174 18.41 -2.03 -5.92
C LYS A 174 19.51 -3.05 -6.18
N GLU A 175 19.17 -4.34 -6.27
CA GLU A 175 20.13 -5.39 -6.65
C GLU A 175 20.74 -5.12 -8.03
N LEU A 176 19.96 -4.71 -9.03
CA LEU A 176 20.49 -4.36 -10.35
C LEU A 176 21.45 -3.16 -10.36
N ILE A 177 21.28 -2.23 -9.41
CA ILE A 177 22.21 -1.10 -9.22
C ILE A 177 23.50 -1.60 -8.56
N GLU A 178 23.39 -2.44 -7.53
CA GLU A 178 24.53 -3.07 -6.85
C GLU A 178 25.34 -3.94 -7.83
N ASP A 179 24.67 -4.66 -8.73
CA ASP A 179 25.27 -5.44 -9.82
C ASP A 179 25.84 -4.58 -10.96
N GLY A 180 25.69 -3.24 -10.90
CA GLY A 180 26.20 -2.32 -11.90
C GLY A 180 25.55 -2.45 -13.28
N ARG A 181 24.32 -2.97 -13.37
CA ARG A 181 23.61 -3.13 -14.65
C ARG A 181 22.78 -1.91 -15.01
N ILE A 182 22.31 -1.15 -14.02
CA ILE A 182 21.49 0.05 -14.21
C ILE A 182 21.98 1.20 -13.32
N LYS A 183 21.81 2.44 -13.78
CA LYS A 183 22.01 3.68 -13.01
C LYS A 183 20.66 4.25 -12.58
N LYS A 184 20.59 4.77 -11.35
CA LYS A 184 19.44 5.52 -10.85
C LYS A 184 19.65 7.01 -11.07
N LEU A 185 18.70 7.66 -11.73
CA LEU A 185 18.68 9.11 -11.96
C LEU A 185 17.48 9.73 -11.26
N GLY A 186 17.68 10.90 -10.67
CA GLY A 186 16.62 11.69 -10.02
C GLY A 186 16.21 11.21 -8.61
N TYR A 187 15.21 11.89 -8.06
CA TYR A 187 14.71 11.71 -6.70
C TYR A 187 13.17 11.75 -6.64
N GLY A 188 12.61 11.13 -5.61
CA GLY A 188 11.17 11.14 -5.36
C GLY A 188 10.34 10.50 -6.47
N LYS A 189 9.43 11.29 -7.07
CA LYS A 189 8.53 10.84 -8.15
C LYS A 189 9.20 10.83 -9.53
N ALA A 190 10.32 11.53 -9.69
CA ALA A 190 11.05 11.66 -10.96
C ALA A 190 12.25 10.69 -11.05
N VAL A 191 12.14 9.52 -10.41
CA VAL A 191 13.22 8.50 -10.43
C VAL A 191 13.13 7.68 -11.72
N LEU A 192 14.22 7.70 -12.49
CA LEU A 192 14.42 6.91 -13.69
C LEU A 192 15.56 5.91 -13.46
N TYR A 193 15.41 4.71 -14.01
CA TYR A 193 16.41 3.65 -14.01
C TYR A 193 16.86 3.44 -15.44
N VAL A 194 18.13 3.68 -15.71
CA VAL A 194 18.71 3.65 -17.06
C VAL A 194 19.71 2.50 -17.14
N PRO A 195 19.63 1.61 -18.15
CA PRO A 195 20.64 0.57 -18.37
C PRO A 195 22.02 1.19 -18.63
N ILE A 196 23.08 0.59 -18.09
CA ILE A 196 24.45 1.02 -18.39
C ILE A 196 24.90 0.31 -19.67
N ASN A 197 24.85 1.01 -20.80
CA ASN A 197 25.45 0.50 -22.03
C ASN A 197 26.99 0.52 -21.89
N LYS A 198 27.65 -0.57 -22.30
CA LYS A 198 29.10 -0.81 -22.19
C LYS A 198 30.01 0.22 -22.92
N GLN A 199 29.46 1.30 -23.46
CA GLN A 199 30.23 2.31 -24.21
C GLN A 199 30.79 3.46 -23.34
N GLU A 200 30.47 3.53 -22.04
CA GLU A 200 31.03 4.55 -21.12
C GLU A 200 32.06 3.97 -20.13
N LYS A 201 33.04 3.22 -20.64
CA LYS A 201 34.31 3.02 -19.93
C LYS A 201 35.44 3.51 -20.83
N ILE A 202 35.77 4.78 -20.67
CA ILE A 202 37.06 5.37 -21.07
C ILE A 202 37.73 5.81 -19.76
#